data_AF-A0A167QJ46-F1
#
_entry.id   AF-A0A167QJ46-F1
#
_cell.length_a   1.000
_cell.length_b   1.000
_cell.length_c   1.000
_cell.angle_alpha   90.00
_cell.angle_beta   90.00
_cell.angle_gamma   90.00
#
_symmetry.space_group_name_H-M   'P 1'
#
loop_
_entity.id
_entity.type
_entity.pdbx_description
1 polymer ?
#
loop_
_entity_poly.entity_id
_entity_poly.type
_entity_poly.pdbx_seq_one_letter_code
_entity_poly.pdbx_strand_id
1 'polypeptide(L)'
;MADDLGPRTFLRLHARDPDSDPSPASARATNYFILQSHVMLKGAQVGSLIGPLAVLLRRRFRPTTAQMLGGSVAWAGWTALGALVMGVGRVWSAEPYDDRAYRLNHNLSQNRVDRISLTSALLGSALSLFALPSSLGLRTRLLGGGVTGLAGGVLVHVISQATMGTGKEEEVMIKVGEGKDAADANAKAV
;
A
#
# COMPACT_ATOMS: atom_id res chain seq x y z
N MET A 1 -27.08 15.57 -12.49
CA MET A 1 -25.89 15.51 -11.61
C MET A 1 -26.05 14.29 -10.73
N ALA A 2 -25.54 13.15 -11.17
CA ALA A 2 -25.43 11.98 -10.29
C ALA A 2 -24.12 12.18 -9.53
N ASP A 3 -24.22 12.37 -8.22
CA ASP A 3 -23.05 12.51 -7.36
C ASP A 3 -22.21 11.24 -7.50
N ASP A 4 -21.02 11.40 -8.08
CA ASP A 4 -19.96 10.40 -8.12
C ASP A 4 -19.45 10.16 -6.69
N LEU A 5 -20.28 9.45 -5.91
CA LEU A 5 -19.97 8.94 -4.59
C LEU A 5 -19.16 7.64 -4.68
N GLY A 6 -18.26 7.56 -5.67
CA GLY A 6 -17.22 6.54 -5.68
C GLY A 6 -16.54 6.51 -4.30
N PRO A 7 -16.22 5.31 -3.76
CA PRO A 7 -15.73 5.16 -2.40
C PRO A 7 -14.48 6.02 -2.18
N ARG A 8 -14.68 7.15 -1.49
CA ARG A 8 -13.62 8.12 -1.17
C ARG A 8 -12.63 7.40 -0.26
N THR A 9 -11.39 7.27 -0.71
CA THR A 9 -10.29 6.72 0.07
C THR A 9 -10.04 7.61 1.28
N PHE A 10 -9.63 7.01 2.41
CA PHE A 10 -9.23 7.75 3.62
C PHE A 10 -8.16 8.82 3.32
N LEU A 11 -7.29 8.57 2.35
CA LEU A 11 -6.27 9.52 1.88
C LEU A 11 -6.80 10.60 0.92
N ARG A 12 -7.88 10.33 0.16
CA ARG A 12 -8.47 11.30 -0.79
C ARG A 12 -9.30 12.37 -0.08
N LEU A 13 -9.69 12.14 1.17
CA LEU A 13 -10.39 13.13 1.98
C LEU A 13 -9.52 14.33 2.36
N HIS A 14 -8.19 14.26 2.19
CA HIS A 14 -7.29 15.29 2.67
C HIS A 14 -6.33 15.88 1.63
N ALA A 15 -6.15 15.26 0.47
CA ALA A 15 -5.37 15.88 -0.60
C ALA A 15 -6.14 17.10 -1.12
N ARG A 16 -5.63 18.30 -0.80
CA ARG A 16 -6.18 19.57 -1.28
C ARG A 16 -5.42 19.99 -2.51
N ASP A 17 -6.16 20.44 -3.51
CA ASP A 17 -5.55 21.07 -4.68
C ASP A 17 -4.95 22.40 -4.22
N PRO A 18 -3.62 22.57 -4.30
CA PRO A 18 -2.93 23.76 -3.78
C PRO A 18 -3.41 25.05 -4.45
N ASP A 19 -3.97 24.98 -5.65
CA ASP A 19 -4.49 26.13 -6.39
C ASP A 19 -5.91 26.51 -5.94
N SER A 20 -6.62 25.59 -5.27
CA SER A 20 -7.98 25.78 -4.77
C SER A 20 -8.08 26.15 -3.29
N ASP A 21 -6.98 26.03 -2.53
CA ASP A 21 -6.96 26.15 -1.08
C ASP A 21 -6.54 27.57 -0.64
N PRO A 22 -7.26 28.25 0.28
CA PRO A 22 -6.96 29.64 0.66
C PRO A 22 -5.61 29.82 1.38
N SER A 23 -4.90 28.73 1.70
CA SER A 23 -3.54 28.79 2.24
C SER A 23 -2.63 27.74 1.59
N PRO A 24 -1.85 28.10 0.56
CA PRO A 24 -0.95 27.18 -0.14
C PRO A 24 0.03 26.44 0.78
N ALA A 25 0.40 27.05 1.91
CA ALA A 25 1.25 26.42 2.92
C ALA A 25 0.60 25.21 3.60
N SER A 26 -0.72 25.24 3.87
CA SER A 26 -1.41 24.12 4.51
C SER A 26 -1.60 22.96 3.53
N ALA A 27 -1.98 23.24 2.29
CA ALA A 27 -2.08 22.24 1.23
C ALA A 27 -0.74 21.50 1.02
N ARG A 28 0.37 22.24 0.95
CA ARG A 28 1.72 21.65 0.85
C ARG A 28 2.07 20.76 2.04
N ALA A 29 1.77 21.20 3.26
CA ALA A 29 2.03 20.42 4.47
C ALA A 29 1.21 19.11 4.47
N THR A 30 -0.06 19.16 4.06
CA THR A 30 -0.92 17.98 3.94
C THR A 30 -0.43 17.02 2.86
N ASN A 31 -0.08 17.52 1.67
CA ASN A 31 0.48 16.70 0.57
C ASN A 31 1.79 16.03 0.98
N TYR A 32 2.66 16.77 1.68
CA TYR A 32 3.89 16.22 2.23
C TYR A 32 3.60 15.10 3.23
N PHE A 33 2.68 15.31 4.18
CA PHE A 33 2.31 14.30 5.16
C PHE A 33 1.72 13.03 4.52
N ILE A 34 0.84 13.18 3.52
CA ILE A 34 0.27 12.07 2.76
C ILE A 34 1.37 11.27 2.08
N LEU A 35 2.30 11.95 1.39
CA LEU A 35 3.40 11.31 0.69
C LEU A 35 4.33 10.55 1.66
N GLN A 36 4.74 11.18 2.76
CA GLN A 36 5.60 10.53 3.76
C GLN A 36 4.91 9.35 4.44
N SER A 37 3.62 9.48 4.77
CA SER A 37 2.84 8.37 5.36
C SER A 37 2.74 7.19 4.40
N HIS A 38 2.53 7.44 3.11
CA HIS A 38 2.51 6.38 2.10
C HIS A 38 3.88 5.69 1.96
N VAL A 39 4.97 6.46 1.88
CA VAL A 39 6.33 5.93 1.79
C VAL A 39 6.68 5.09 3.03
N MET A 40 6.32 5.57 4.23
CA MET A 40 6.46 4.81 5.48
C MET A 40 5.68 3.50 5.43
N LEU A 41 4.42 3.53 4.97
CA LEU A 41 3.59 2.33 4.86
C LEU A 41 4.19 1.32 3.87
N LYS A 42 4.75 1.76 2.74
CA LYS A 42 5.48 0.89 1.81
C LYS A 42 6.71 0.28 2.47
N GLY A 43 7.48 1.08 3.21
CA GLY A 43 8.58 0.56 4.03
C GLY A 43 8.11 -0.52 4.99
N ALA A 44 7.03 -0.28 5.74
CA ALA A 44 6.45 -1.24 6.67
C ALA A 44 5.97 -2.53 5.97
N GLN A 45 5.33 -2.43 4.81
CA GLN A 45 4.89 -3.57 3.99
C GLN A 45 6.07 -4.45 3.54
N VAL A 46 7.18 -3.84 3.15
CA VAL A 46 8.40 -4.59 2.78
C VAL A 46 9.00 -5.27 4.01
N GLY A 47 9.13 -4.55 5.12
CA GLY A 47 9.69 -5.12 6.35
C GLY A 47 8.81 -6.19 7.00
N SER A 48 7.49 -6.13 6.83
CA SER A 48 6.58 -7.17 7.32
C SER A 48 6.72 -8.48 6.55
N LEU A 49 7.07 -8.43 5.27
CA LEU A 49 7.35 -9.61 4.45
C LEU A 49 8.74 -10.19 4.72
N ILE A 50 9.76 -9.32 4.83
CA ILE A 50 11.16 -9.75 5.02
C ILE A 50 11.43 -10.16 6.47
N GLY A 51 10.76 -9.52 7.44
CA GLY A 51 11.00 -9.69 8.87
C GLY A 51 10.95 -11.14 9.36
N PRO A 52 9.87 -11.90 9.09
CA PRO A 52 9.78 -13.31 9.44
C PRO A 52 10.94 -14.14 8.88
N LEU A 53 11.30 -13.91 7.61
CA LEU A 53 12.39 -14.63 6.95
C LEU A 53 13.75 -14.28 7.57
N ALA A 54 14.00 -13.00 7.83
CA ALA A 54 15.23 -12.54 8.47
C ALA A 54 15.39 -13.10 9.90
N VAL A 55 14.30 -13.20 10.67
CA VAL A 55 14.33 -13.84 12.00
C VAL A 55 14.59 -15.32 11.89
N LEU A 56 13.92 -16.00 10.96
CA LEU A 56 14.09 -17.43 10.72
C LEU A 56 15.55 -17.77 10.41
N LEU A 57 16.17 -17.02 9.49
CA LEU A 57 17.59 -17.18 9.13
C LEU A 57 18.52 -16.86 10.30
N ARG A 58 18.31 -15.72 10.99
CA ARG A 58 19.15 -15.31 12.14
C ARG A 58 19.10 -16.30 13.30
N ARG A 59 17.97 -16.99 13.49
CA ARG A 59 17.76 -17.99 14.54
C ARG A 59 18.00 -19.43 14.07
N ARG A 60 18.70 -19.62 12.93
CA ARG A 60 19.05 -20.94 12.38
C ARG A 60 17.83 -21.87 12.28
N PHE A 61 16.72 -21.35 11.75
CA PHE A 61 15.46 -22.07 11.54
C PHE A 61 14.76 -22.59 12.80
N ARG A 62 15.14 -22.11 14.00
CA ARG A 62 14.48 -22.47 15.28
C ARG A 62 14.01 -21.26 16.10
N PRO A 63 13.31 -20.27 15.53
CA PRO A 63 12.79 -19.14 16.29
C PRO A 63 11.56 -19.54 17.11
N THR A 64 11.40 -18.96 18.29
CA THR A 64 10.12 -19.03 19.03
C THR A 64 9.09 -18.07 18.42
N THR A 65 7.80 -18.28 18.68
CA THR A 65 6.72 -17.36 18.23
C THR A 65 6.97 -15.92 18.69
N ALA A 66 7.44 -15.74 19.93
CA ALA A 66 7.79 -14.42 20.46
C ALA A 66 8.91 -13.75 19.65
N GLN A 67 9.94 -14.52 19.27
CA GLN A 67 11.05 -14.03 18.46
C GLN A 67 10.60 -13.70 17.03
N MET A 68 9.75 -14.54 16.43
CA MET A 68 9.17 -14.29 15.11
C MET A 68 8.38 -12.99 15.09
N LEU A 69 7.43 -12.82 16.01
CA LEU A 69 6.59 -11.62 16.06
C LEU A 69 7.41 -10.38 16.41
N GLY A 70 8.22 -10.43 17.46
CA GLY A 70 9.04 -9.30 17.89
C GLY A 70 10.05 -8.86 16.85
N GLY A 71 10.70 -9.82 16.19
CA GLY A 71 11.65 -9.52 15.11
C GLY A 71 10.96 -9.01 13.85
N SER A 72 9.77 -9.52 13.50
CA SER A 72 8.99 -9.00 12.37
C SER A 72 8.54 -7.56 12.60
N VAL A 73 8.10 -7.24 13.84
CA VAL A 73 7.78 -5.86 14.24
C VAL A 73 8.99 -4.96 14.13
N ALA A 74 10.16 -5.41 14.61
CA ALA A 74 11.39 -4.64 14.50
C ALA A 74 11.77 -4.37 13.04
N TRP A 75 11.69 -5.37 12.16
CA TRP A 75 11.98 -5.21 10.74
C TRP A 75 11.01 -4.26 10.04
N ALA A 76 9.70 -4.41 10.26
CA ALA A 76 8.70 -3.48 9.72
C ALA A 76 8.94 -2.03 10.20
N GLY A 77 9.31 -1.85 11.47
CA GLY A 77 9.67 -0.54 12.02
C GLY A 77 10.92 0.06 11.38
N TRP A 78 12.00 -0.73 11.23
CA TRP A 78 13.25 -0.27 10.64
C TRP A 78 13.12 0.08 9.16
N THR A 79 12.39 -0.73 8.38
CA THR A 79 12.17 -0.42 6.96
C THR A 79 11.23 0.76 6.77
N ALA A 80 10.21 0.93 7.62
CA ALA A 80 9.37 2.13 7.61
C ALA A 80 10.17 3.39 7.94
N LEU A 81 11.03 3.35 8.95
CA LEU A 81 11.91 4.46 9.32
C LEU A 81 12.94 4.76 8.22
N GLY A 82 13.56 3.73 7.64
CA GLY A 82 14.47 3.89 6.51
C GLY A 82 13.79 4.52 5.30
N ALA A 83 12.57 4.08 4.98
CA ALA A 83 11.77 4.67 3.90
C ALA A 83 11.41 6.13 4.18
N LEU A 84 11.06 6.49 5.43
CA LEU A 84 10.84 7.87 5.84
C LEU A 84 12.08 8.73 5.63
N VAL A 85 13.24 8.29 6.10
CA VAL A 85 14.51 9.04 5.95
C VAL A 85 14.83 9.26 4.47
N MET A 86 14.68 8.24 3.63
CA MET A 86 14.84 8.39 2.18
C MET A 86 13.80 9.34 1.57
N GLY A 87 12.54 9.26 2.03
CA GLY A 87 11.45 10.13 1.60
C GLY A 87 11.70 11.61 1.94
N VAL A 88 12.18 11.90 3.14
CA VAL A 88 12.58 13.25 3.57
C VAL A 88 13.75 13.75 2.72
N GLY A 89 14.78 12.92 2.55
CA GLY A 89 15.95 13.26 1.73
C GLY A 89 15.59 13.63 0.29
N ARG A 90 14.64 12.92 -0.32
CA ARG A 90 14.15 13.22 -1.68
C ARG A 90 13.37 14.54 -1.77
N VAL A 91 12.63 14.90 -0.73
CA VAL A 91 11.93 16.20 -0.72
C VAL A 91 12.93 17.35 -0.58
N TRP A 92 14.01 17.16 0.18
CA TRP A 92 15.07 18.16 0.27
C TRP A 92 15.91 18.30 -1.01
N SER A 93 15.98 17.27 -1.85
CA SER A 93 16.67 17.34 -3.16
C SER A 93 15.88 18.04 -4.27
N ALA A 94 14.94 18.92 -3.91
CA ALA A 94 14.17 19.79 -4.80
C ALA A 94 13.27 19.09 -5.84
N GLU A 95 12.89 17.83 -5.63
CA GLU A 95 11.87 17.20 -6.49
C GLU A 95 10.48 17.83 -6.23
N PRO A 96 9.71 18.19 -7.27
CA PRO A 96 8.36 18.69 -7.10
C PRO A 96 7.46 17.59 -6.51
N TYR A 97 7.10 17.74 -5.23
CA TYR A 97 6.31 16.75 -4.49
C TYR A 97 4.81 16.87 -4.74
N ASP A 98 4.31 18.04 -5.18
CA ASP A 98 2.89 18.26 -5.42
C ASP A 98 2.36 17.34 -6.52
N ASP A 99 3.07 17.21 -7.64
CA ASP A 99 2.73 16.28 -8.72
C ASP A 99 2.77 14.82 -8.24
N ARG A 100 3.75 14.46 -7.40
CA ARG A 100 3.81 13.10 -6.82
C ARG A 100 2.63 12.80 -5.91
N ALA A 101 2.29 13.73 -5.01
CA ALA A 101 1.15 13.59 -4.12
C ALA A 101 -0.16 13.50 -4.92
N TYR A 102 -0.29 14.32 -5.96
CA TYR A 102 -1.42 14.27 -6.89
C TYR A 102 -1.55 12.91 -7.58
N ARG A 103 -0.49 12.41 -8.23
CA ARG A 103 -0.51 11.10 -8.89
C ARG A 103 -0.77 9.96 -7.92
N LEU A 104 -0.18 10.02 -6.73
CA LEU A 104 -0.40 9.02 -5.68
C LEU A 104 -1.88 8.98 -5.26
N ASN A 105 -2.49 10.15 -5.05
CA ASN A 105 -3.89 10.23 -4.68
C ASN A 105 -4.84 9.68 -5.76
N HIS A 106 -4.46 9.80 -7.03
CA HIS A 106 -5.24 9.30 -8.17
C HIS A 106 -4.87 7.86 -8.58
N ASN A 107 -3.83 7.27 -8.00
CA ASN A 107 -3.43 5.90 -8.30
C ASN A 107 -4.33 4.89 -7.56
N LEU A 108 -5.39 4.46 -8.24
CA LEU A 108 -6.39 3.55 -7.67
C LEU A 108 -5.81 2.20 -7.25
N SER A 109 -4.81 1.67 -7.96
CA SER A 109 -4.21 0.37 -7.63
C SER A 109 -3.40 0.45 -6.34
N GLN A 110 -2.57 1.49 -6.18
CA GLN A 110 -1.81 1.73 -4.95
C GLN A 110 -2.74 1.96 -3.76
N ASN A 111 -3.77 2.80 -3.94
CA ASN A 111 -4.78 3.05 -2.92
C ASN A 111 -5.57 1.80 -2.51
N ARG A 112 -5.76 0.84 -3.44
CA ARG A 112 -6.39 -0.45 -3.12
C ARG A 112 -5.46 -1.31 -2.28
N VAL A 113 -4.18 -1.42 -2.62
CA VAL A 113 -3.17 -2.15 -1.82
C VAL A 113 -3.13 -1.61 -0.40
N ASP A 114 -3.06 -0.29 -0.24
CA ASP A 114 -2.89 0.33 1.08
C ASP A 114 -4.12 0.11 1.96
N ARG A 115 -5.33 0.21 1.39
CA ARG A 115 -6.57 -0.14 2.09
C ARG A 115 -6.60 -1.58 2.55
N ILE A 116 -6.35 -2.53 1.64
CA ILE A 116 -6.33 -3.96 1.97
C ILE A 116 -5.31 -4.21 3.08
N SER A 117 -4.09 -3.67 2.94
CA SER A 117 -3.01 -3.88 3.90
C SER A 117 -3.35 -3.30 5.28
N LEU A 118 -3.91 -2.08 5.35
CA LEU A 118 -4.31 -1.46 6.62
C LEU A 118 -5.47 -2.21 7.28
N THR A 119 -6.50 -2.60 6.51
CA THR A 119 -7.61 -3.41 7.04
C THR A 119 -7.10 -4.76 7.55
N SER A 120 -6.23 -5.45 6.79
CA SER A 120 -5.62 -6.71 7.22
C SER A 120 -4.72 -6.52 8.45
N ALA A 121 -4.01 -5.41 8.59
CA ALA A 121 -3.23 -5.10 9.79
C ALA A 121 -4.13 -4.90 11.02
N LEU A 122 -5.25 -4.18 10.88
CA LEU A 122 -6.21 -4.01 11.98
C LEU A 122 -6.84 -5.34 12.38
N LEU A 123 -7.28 -6.13 11.40
CA LEU A 123 -7.83 -7.48 11.64
C LEU A 123 -6.79 -8.40 12.28
N GLY A 124 -5.55 -8.40 11.79
CA GLY A 124 -4.46 -9.19 12.37
C GLY A 124 -4.16 -8.81 13.82
N SER A 125 -4.19 -7.50 14.12
CA SER A 125 -4.03 -6.99 15.49
C SER A 125 -5.15 -7.49 16.40
N ALA A 126 -6.41 -7.41 15.95
CA ALA A 126 -7.56 -7.88 16.72
C ALA A 126 -7.55 -9.40 16.93
N LEU A 127 -7.32 -10.19 15.86
CA LEU A 127 -7.28 -11.65 15.92
C LEU A 127 -6.15 -12.18 16.81
N SER A 128 -5.03 -11.47 16.89
CA SER A 128 -3.90 -11.84 17.75
C SER A 128 -4.23 -11.88 19.24
N LEU A 129 -5.23 -11.10 19.68
CA LEU A 129 -5.71 -11.08 21.07
C LEU A 129 -6.46 -12.36 21.45
N PHE A 130 -6.85 -13.17 20.48
CA PHE A 130 -7.53 -14.45 20.71
C PHE A 130 -6.64 -15.63 20.31
N ALA A 131 -5.91 -15.49 19.20
CA ALA A 131 -5.11 -16.58 18.63
C ALA A 131 -3.75 -16.79 19.32
N LEU A 132 -3.16 -15.76 19.91
CA LEU A 132 -1.84 -15.87 20.55
C LEU A 132 -1.95 -16.11 22.05
N PRO A 133 -1.02 -16.87 22.67
CA PRO A 133 -1.06 -17.15 24.09
C PRO A 133 -0.88 -15.87 24.92
N SER A 134 -1.55 -15.82 26.08
CA SER A 134 -1.49 -14.71 27.04
C SER A 134 -0.11 -14.53 27.69
N SER A 135 0.77 -15.53 27.59
CA SER A 135 2.17 -15.43 28.00
C SER A 135 2.98 -14.44 27.15
N LEU A 136 2.49 -14.07 25.97
CA LEU A 136 3.05 -12.98 25.18
C LEU A 136 2.48 -11.64 25.66
N GLY A 137 3.35 -10.65 25.87
CA GLY A 137 2.92 -9.32 26.25
C GLY A 137 1.95 -8.70 25.24
N LEU A 138 1.00 -7.91 25.74
CA LEU A 138 -0.07 -7.28 24.94
C LEU A 138 0.47 -6.54 23.71
N ARG A 139 1.56 -5.78 23.87
CA ARG A 139 2.22 -5.05 22.77
C ARG A 139 2.71 -5.99 21.68
N THR A 140 3.34 -7.11 22.04
CA THR A 140 3.83 -8.11 21.08
C THR A 140 2.69 -8.77 20.32
N ARG A 141 1.57 -9.05 21.01
CA ARG A 141 0.38 -9.62 20.38
C ARG A 141 -0.20 -8.64 19.36
N LEU A 142 -0.54 -7.42 19.79
CA LEU A 142 -1.12 -6.40 18.92
C LEU A 142 -0.23 -6.04 17.74
N LEU A 143 1.02 -5.65 17.99
CA LEU A 143 1.93 -5.21 16.93
C LEU A 143 2.34 -6.39 16.03
N GLY A 144 2.61 -7.56 16.61
CA GLY A 144 2.97 -8.76 15.85
C GLY A 144 1.81 -9.23 14.97
N GLY A 145 0.59 -9.22 15.51
CA GLY A 145 -0.64 -9.47 14.76
C GLY A 145 -0.83 -8.47 13.63
N GLY A 146 -0.63 -7.19 13.90
CA GLY A 146 -0.74 -6.13 12.90
C GLY A 146 0.27 -6.26 11.77
N VAL A 147 1.53 -6.54 12.07
CA VAL A 147 2.58 -6.74 11.07
C VAL A 147 2.33 -8.02 10.25
N THR A 148 1.89 -9.10 10.90
CA THR A 148 1.50 -10.34 10.19
C THR A 148 0.30 -10.08 9.28
N GLY A 149 -0.70 -9.34 9.76
CA GLY A 149 -1.85 -8.91 8.97
C GLY A 149 -1.46 -8.01 7.78
N LEU A 150 -0.51 -7.10 7.98
CA LEU A 150 0.02 -6.24 6.92
C LEU A 150 0.66 -7.06 5.80
N ALA A 151 1.52 -8.02 6.17
CA ALA A 151 2.13 -8.96 5.21
C ALA A 151 1.06 -9.79 4.47
N GLY A 152 0.08 -10.32 5.21
CA GLY A 152 -1.05 -11.05 4.63
C GLY A 152 -1.86 -10.22 3.63
N GLY A 153 -2.14 -8.95 3.95
CA GLY A 153 -2.84 -8.04 3.05
C GLY A 153 -2.11 -7.78 1.74
N VAL A 154 -0.77 -7.63 1.79
CA VAL A 154 0.06 -7.52 0.59
C VAL A 154 -0.01 -8.80 -0.25
N LEU A 155 0.13 -9.98 0.38
CA LEU A 155 0.04 -11.27 -0.33
C LEU A 155 -1.33 -11.47 -0.98
N VAL A 156 -2.41 -11.18 -0.27
CA VAL A 156 -3.78 -11.24 -0.83
C VAL A 156 -3.91 -10.33 -2.04
N HIS A 157 -3.35 -9.12 -1.99
CA HIS A 157 -3.37 -8.22 -3.15
C HIS A 157 -2.60 -8.81 -4.34
N VAL A 158 -1.36 -9.29 -4.13
CA VAL A 158 -0.53 -9.87 -5.19
C VAL A 158 -1.21 -11.09 -5.82
N ILE A 159 -1.77 -11.97 -5.00
CA ILE A 159 -2.52 -13.15 -5.47
C ILE A 159 -3.75 -12.71 -6.25
N SER A 160 -4.53 -11.73 -5.76
CA SER A 160 -5.70 -11.22 -6.46
C SER A 160 -5.34 -10.60 -7.82
N GLN A 161 -4.18 -9.95 -7.95
CA GLN A 161 -3.72 -9.43 -9.23
C GLN A 161 -3.31 -10.56 -10.17
N ALA A 162 -2.60 -11.57 -9.67
CA ALA A 162 -2.18 -12.72 -10.47
C ALA A 162 -3.36 -13.55 -11.00
N THR A 163 -4.43 -13.70 -10.22
CA THR A 163 -5.61 -14.49 -10.61
C THR A 163 -6.61 -13.72 -11.47
N MET A 164 -6.72 -12.40 -11.31
CA MET A 164 -7.68 -11.58 -12.06
C MET A 164 -7.07 -10.85 -13.26
N GLY A 165 -5.75 -10.64 -13.27
CA GLY A 165 -5.05 -9.91 -14.32
C GLY A 165 -4.95 -10.67 -15.64
N THR A 166 -4.91 -11.99 -15.60
CA THR A 166 -4.74 -12.82 -16.80
C THR A 166 -5.94 -12.80 -17.75
N GLY A 167 -7.16 -12.50 -17.27
CA GLY A 167 -8.36 -12.56 -18.12
C GLY A 167 -8.80 -11.23 -18.76
N LYS A 168 -8.49 -10.08 -18.14
CA LYS A 168 -9.03 -8.78 -18.60
C LYS A 168 -8.19 -8.09 -19.66
N GLU A 169 -6.88 -8.30 -19.65
CA GLU A 169 -6.01 -7.72 -20.70
C GLU A 169 -6.23 -8.41 -22.05
N GLU A 170 -6.51 -9.72 -22.04
CA GLU A 170 -6.85 -10.47 -23.25
C GLU A 170 -8.18 -9.97 -23.87
N GLU A 171 -9.21 -9.75 -23.05
CA GLU A 171 -10.50 -9.26 -23.52
C GLU A 171 -10.44 -7.83 -24.10
N VAL A 172 -9.63 -6.95 -23.51
CA VAL A 172 -9.46 -5.57 -24.00
C VAL A 172 -8.66 -5.57 -25.31
N MET A 173 -7.61 -6.39 -25.44
CA MET A 173 -6.86 -6.49 -26.69
C MET A 173 -7.69 -7.05 -27.83
N ILE A 174 -8.55 -8.04 -27.57
CA ILE A 174 -9.48 -8.59 -28.57
C ILE A 174 -10.44 -7.51 -29.06
N LYS A 175 -11.07 -6.76 -28.15
CA LYS A 175 -12.03 -5.70 -28.51
C LYS A 175 -11.37 -4.52 -29.24
N VAL A 176 -10.14 -4.16 -28.89
CA VAL A 176 -9.39 -3.11 -29.60
C VAL A 176 -8.96 -3.58 -30.99
N GLY A 177 -8.60 -4.86 -31.15
CA GLY A 177 -8.32 -5.48 -32.45
C GLY A 177 -9.54 -5.47 -33.37
N GLU A 178 -10.69 -5.98 -32.88
CA GLU A 178 -11.95 -6.01 -33.65
C GLU A 178 -12.40 -4.60 -34.08
N GLY A 179 -12.21 -3.60 -33.22
CA GLY A 179 -12.52 -2.20 -33.55
C GLY A 179 -11.62 -1.60 -34.63
N LYS A 180 -10.34 -1.98 -34.66
CA LYS A 180 -9.39 -1.55 -35.71
C LYS A 180 -9.69 -2.22 -37.05
N ASP A 181 -9.92 -3.54 -37.04
CA ASP A 181 -10.21 -4.28 -38.26
C ASP A 181 -11.51 -3.79 -38.93
N ALA A 182 -12.53 -3.46 -38.12
CA ALA A 182 -13.76 -2.86 -38.61
C ALA A 182 -13.55 -1.45 -39.20
N ALA A 183 -12.69 -0.62 -38.57
CA ALA A 183 -12.36 0.70 -39.09
C ALA A 183 -11.60 0.62 -40.42
N ASP A 184 -10.62 -0.28 -40.53
CA ASP A 184 -9.82 -0.49 -41.72
C ASP A 184 -10.63 -1.09 -42.89
N ALA A 185 -11.59 -1.96 -42.60
CA ALA A 185 -12.51 -2.49 -43.60
C ALA A 185 -13.41 -1.39 -44.21
N ASN A 186 -13.90 -0.47 -43.38
CA ASN A 186 -14.76 0.63 -43.82
C ASN A 186 -13.97 1.66 -44.66
N ALA A 187 -12.70 1.89 -44.34
CA ALA A 187 -11.81 2.77 -45.10
C ALA A 187 -11.48 2.25 -46.51
N LYS A 188 -11.52 0.94 -46.75
CA LYS A 188 -11.29 0.34 -48.08
C LYS A 188 -12.55 0.30 -48.97
N ALA A 189 -13.73 0.55 -48.40
CA ALA A 189 -15.00 0.49 -49.12
C ALA A 189 -15.40 1.84 -49.75
N VAL A 190 -14.62 2.91 -49.51
CA VAL A 190 -14.81 4.27 -50.03
C VAL A 190 -13.75 4.55 -51.10
#